data_AF-A0A8I1HVR5-F1
#
_entry.id   AF-A0A8I1HVR5-F1
#
_cell.length_a   1.000
_cell.length_b   1.000
_cell.length_c   1.000
_cell.angle_alpha   90.00
_cell.angle_beta   90.00
_cell.angle_gamma   90.00
#
_symmetry.space_group_name_H-M   'P 1'
#
loop_
_entity.id
_entity.type
_entity.pdbx_description
1 polymer ?
#
loop_
_entity_poly.entity_id
_entity_poly.type
_entity_poly.pdbx_seq_one_letter_code
_entity_poly.pdbx_strand_id
1 'polypeptide(L)'
;MAAMAALGGIACVYCYLKGRLADMNATRIGWFCMAVISFLFGIFSKENLAILPLAIIVLDLIFFGMPSSRKEKMIFIVGMGLSLLVICILCIVLAPSFLSSLTKGYEGRPFSMLERILTQQRVMILYLSLLVFPRADRFSIDHEMALSTSLFSPWTTVAALIFHVSALSLAWLYRKKYPTLSFGVLFFYICHSVESSFIALELVFEHRNYLPSMFLFVPVAVLFAHLLRKRSYPTRVRTLSAALAVFVLFSLALGTYRRSIVWHDEESLWTDAMTKAPNSARPPENLAVAIMNENNPSRYPQALALYKDALGKTYARVNMEANTLANIADYHLNRGNYDEALNYFKKALEIVPDNLRINTYYARTLIRVQDFDTADQHIDIALAQNDKDNLLLFYKGIVQLWLGQPDEALVFFQKALRLYPKDNNAMLGVAKALTDLGYYEQGRWFYLKLWNNGSQLKPTIGLIENAMLAELADEEMSAYVQRLLDNHPLPTIVAAILETEPYRKVIPYDSSTLVGVLNEYIPNITSQLEDS
;
A
#
# COMPACT_ATOMS: atom_id res chain seq x y z
N MET A 1 -12.85 2.82 7.67
CA MET A 1 -12.35 3.92 8.54
C MET A 1 -13.04 5.26 8.26
N ALA A 2 -12.90 5.87 7.08
CA ALA A 2 -13.47 7.20 6.80
C ALA A 2 -15.00 7.31 7.03
N ALA A 3 -15.78 6.29 6.65
CA ALA A 3 -17.22 6.26 6.88
C ALA A 3 -17.59 6.20 8.38
N MET A 4 -16.79 5.51 9.21
CA MET A 4 -17.01 5.44 10.66
C MET A 4 -16.70 6.78 11.34
N ALA A 5 -15.62 7.45 10.91
CA ALA A 5 -15.30 8.79 11.36
C ALA A 5 -16.41 9.80 10.99
N ALA A 6 -16.96 9.69 9.78
CA ALA A 6 -18.11 10.49 9.35
C ALA A 6 -19.35 10.21 10.23
N LEU A 7 -19.69 8.94 10.47
CA LEU A 7 -20.80 8.55 11.33
C LEU A 7 -20.65 9.12 12.76
N GLY A 8 -19.48 8.95 13.38
CA GLY A 8 -19.18 9.49 14.71
C GLY A 8 -19.28 11.02 14.75
N GLY A 9 -18.80 11.69 13.69
CA GLY A 9 -18.90 13.14 13.54
C GLY A 9 -20.34 13.65 13.47
N ILE A 10 -21.19 13.01 12.65
CA ILE A 10 -22.61 13.37 12.53
C ILE A 10 -23.34 13.10 13.84
N ALA A 11 -23.11 11.93 14.44
CA ALA A 11 -23.73 11.55 15.71
C ALA A 11 -23.36 12.55 16.81
N CYS A 12 -22.10 13.00 16.85
CA CYS A 12 -21.66 14.06 17.75
C CYS A 12 -22.44 15.36 17.54
N VAL A 13 -22.54 15.86 16.30
CA VAL A 13 -23.29 17.10 15.99
C VAL A 13 -24.77 16.95 16.32
N TYR A 14 -25.38 15.80 16.02
CA TYR A 14 -26.77 15.50 16.33
C TYR A 14 -27.04 15.49 17.84
N CYS A 15 -26.24 14.74 18.61
CA CYS A 15 -26.35 14.67 20.06
C CYS A 15 -26.10 16.04 20.69
N TYR A 16 -25.15 16.81 20.17
CA TYR A 16 -24.89 18.18 20.61
C TYR A 16 -26.12 19.08 20.44
N LEU A 17 -26.73 19.08 19.24
CA LEU A 17 -27.96 19.82 18.96
C LEU A 17 -29.11 19.39 19.88
N LYS A 18 -29.28 18.08 20.11
CA LYS A 18 -30.27 17.56 21.07
C LYS A 18 -30.03 18.05 22.49
N GLY A 19 -28.77 18.11 22.93
CA GLY A 19 -28.39 18.68 24.22
C GLY A 19 -28.73 20.16 24.32
N ARG A 20 -28.42 20.95 23.29
CA ARG A 20 -28.73 22.39 23.25
C ARG A 20 -30.24 22.68 23.28
N LEU A 21 -31.05 21.81 22.68
CA LEU A 21 -32.52 21.95 22.62
C LEU A 21 -33.25 21.29 23.80
N ALA A 22 -32.56 20.60 24.70
CA ALA A 22 -33.18 19.91 25.82
C ALA A 22 -33.53 20.86 26.97
N ASP A 23 -34.77 20.79 27.46
CA ASP A 23 -35.27 21.62 28.56
C ASP A 23 -34.79 21.11 29.94
N MET A 24 -34.73 19.79 30.13
CA MET A 24 -34.37 19.18 31.42
C MET A 24 -32.85 18.98 31.55
N ASN A 25 -32.27 19.42 32.66
CA ASN A 25 -30.82 19.34 32.92
C ASN A 25 -30.24 17.91 32.79
N ALA A 26 -30.92 16.90 33.32
CA ALA A 26 -30.44 15.50 33.23
C ALA A 26 -30.36 15.03 31.77
N THR A 27 -31.39 15.30 30.97
CA THR A 27 -31.41 14.93 29.54
C THR A 27 -30.37 15.70 28.74
N ARG A 28 -30.17 16.99 29.06
CA ARG A 28 -29.14 17.84 28.45
C ARG A 28 -27.74 17.27 28.68
N ILE A 29 -27.43 16.90 29.93
CA ILE A 29 -26.14 16.30 30.29
C ILE A 29 -25.96 14.98 29.55
N GLY A 30 -26.98 14.11 29.54
CA GLY A 30 -26.94 12.83 28.81
C GLY A 30 -26.60 13.00 27.33
N TRP A 31 -27.24 13.96 26.65
CA TRP A 31 -26.95 14.25 25.24
C TRP A 31 -25.54 14.78 25.00
N PHE A 32 -25.02 15.64 25.86
CA PHE A 32 -23.63 16.10 25.74
C PHE A 32 -22.61 14.99 26.01
N CYS A 33 -22.87 14.10 26.97
CA CYS A 33 -22.05 12.90 27.17
C CYS A 33 -22.04 12.03 25.91
N MET A 34 -23.22 11.79 25.30
CA MET A 34 -23.31 11.04 24.03
C MET A 34 -22.59 11.74 22.88
N ALA A 35 -22.59 13.07 22.83
CA ALA A 35 -21.84 13.83 21.83
C ALA A 35 -20.33 13.61 21.99
N VAL A 36 -19.81 13.65 23.22
CA VAL A 36 -18.39 13.38 23.52
C VAL A 36 -18.03 11.93 23.18
N ILE A 37 -18.85 10.96 23.58
CA ILE A 37 -18.63 9.54 23.25
C ILE A 37 -18.58 9.35 21.73
N SER A 38 -19.52 9.94 20.99
CA SER A 38 -19.57 9.86 19.52
C SER A 38 -18.34 10.49 18.86
N PHE A 39 -17.86 11.62 19.39
CA PHE A 39 -16.63 12.25 18.95
C PHE A 39 -15.42 11.34 19.20
N LEU A 40 -15.30 10.73 20.38
CA LEU A 40 -14.22 9.80 20.71
C LEU A 40 -14.22 8.59 19.77
N PHE A 41 -15.37 7.97 19.51
CA PHE A 41 -15.47 6.90 18.52
C PHE A 41 -15.02 7.32 17.13
N GLY A 42 -15.39 8.53 16.72
CA GLY A 42 -15.03 9.07 15.41
C GLY A 42 -13.54 9.40 15.29
N ILE A 43 -12.93 10.05 16.28
CA ILE A 43 -11.51 10.43 16.25
C ILE A 43 -10.59 9.20 16.36
N PHE A 44 -10.97 8.18 17.14
CA PHE A 44 -10.25 6.90 17.18
C PHE A 44 -10.44 6.07 15.89
N SER A 45 -11.43 6.39 15.06
CA SER A 45 -11.57 5.80 13.72
C SER A 45 -10.71 6.52 12.67
N LYS A 46 -10.57 7.85 12.79
CA LYS A 46 -9.71 8.68 11.93
C LYS A 46 -9.44 10.04 12.58
N GLU A 47 -8.18 10.45 12.57
CA GLU A 47 -7.65 11.67 13.18
C GLU A 47 -8.20 12.96 12.55
N ASN A 48 -8.70 12.90 11.31
CA ASN A 48 -9.28 14.06 10.62
C ASN A 48 -10.50 14.66 11.36
N LEU A 49 -11.16 13.89 12.24
CA LEU A 49 -12.27 14.39 13.04
C LEU A 49 -11.83 15.36 14.15
N ALA A 50 -10.53 15.50 14.43
CA ALA A 50 -10.02 16.44 15.44
C ALA A 50 -10.47 17.89 15.23
N ILE A 51 -10.87 18.27 14.00
CA ILE A 51 -11.39 19.60 13.67
C ILE A 51 -12.88 19.80 14.04
N LEU A 52 -13.61 18.74 14.41
CA LEU A 52 -15.04 18.79 14.70
C LEU A 52 -15.44 19.77 15.83
N PRO A 53 -14.66 19.93 16.93
CA PRO A 53 -14.99 20.93 17.95
C PRO A 53 -15.08 22.35 17.39
N LEU A 54 -14.26 22.70 16.40
CA LEU A 54 -14.34 23.99 15.70
C LEU A 54 -15.65 24.12 14.92
N ALA A 55 -16.10 23.05 14.27
CA ALA A 55 -17.38 23.02 13.58
C ALA A 55 -18.57 23.18 14.54
N ILE A 56 -18.51 22.57 15.74
CA ILE A 56 -19.51 22.72 16.80
C ILE A 56 -19.55 24.17 17.31
N ILE A 57 -18.40 24.80 17.48
CA ILE A 57 -18.31 26.22 17.84
C ILE A 57 -19.03 27.10 16.80
N VAL A 58 -18.76 26.89 15.50
CA VAL A 58 -19.39 27.65 14.43
C VAL A 58 -20.90 27.38 14.35
N LEU A 59 -21.32 26.14 14.59
CA LEU A 59 -22.74 25.79 14.74
C LEU A 59 -23.39 26.62 15.84
N ASP A 60 -22.77 26.68 17.02
CA ASP A 60 -23.33 27.38 18.17
C ASP A 60 -23.46 28.88 17.90
N LEU A 61 -22.44 29.49 17.29
CA LEU A 61 -22.43 30.89 16.89
C LEU A 61 -23.54 31.25 15.89
N ILE A 62 -23.90 30.33 14.99
CA ILE A 62 -24.90 30.57 13.95
C ILE A 62 -26.31 30.37 14.47
N PHE A 63 -26.56 29.28 15.19
CA PHE A 63 -27.92 28.87 15.56
C PHE A 63 -28.36 29.36 16.95
N PHE A 64 -27.41 29.52 17.88
CA PHE A 64 -27.72 29.91 19.27
C PHE A 64 -27.15 31.29 19.63
N GLY A 65 -26.34 31.89 18.75
CA GLY A 65 -25.82 33.24 18.89
C GLY A 65 -24.50 33.32 19.64
N MET A 66 -23.95 34.54 19.70
CA MET A 66 -22.71 34.79 20.42
C MET A 66 -22.95 34.66 21.94
N PRO A 67 -22.02 34.05 22.69
CA PRO A 67 -22.08 34.05 24.14
C PRO A 67 -22.24 35.49 24.66
N SER A 68 -23.30 35.71 25.43
CA SER A 68 -23.78 37.03 25.82
C SER A 68 -23.19 37.44 27.17
N SER A 69 -23.04 36.48 28.09
CA SER A 69 -22.45 36.71 29.41
C SER A 69 -20.92 36.50 29.42
N ARG A 70 -20.23 37.15 30.37
CA ARG A 70 -18.79 36.95 30.58
C ARG A 70 -18.43 35.48 30.85
N LYS A 71 -19.30 34.76 31.55
CA LYS A 71 -19.15 33.32 31.87
C LYS A 71 -19.24 32.46 30.61
N GLU A 72 -20.23 32.71 29.75
CA GLU A 72 -20.37 32.00 28.48
C GLU A 72 -19.19 32.25 27.53
N LYS A 73 -18.72 33.51 27.45
CA LYS A 73 -17.53 33.86 26.64
C LYS A 73 -16.28 33.14 27.14
N MET A 74 -16.12 33.03 28.45
CA MET A 74 -14.97 32.33 29.06
C MET A 74 -15.03 30.82 28.81
N ILE A 75 -16.20 30.19 28.95
CA ILE A 75 -16.39 28.76 28.62
C ILE A 75 -16.08 28.51 27.15
N PHE A 76 -16.55 29.38 26.26
CA PHE A 76 -16.30 29.30 24.83
C PHE A 76 -14.80 29.42 24.49
N ILE A 77 -14.11 30.43 25.02
CA ILE A 77 -12.66 30.64 24.80
C ILE A 77 -11.85 29.48 25.37
N VAL A 78 -12.18 29.02 26.58
CA VAL A 78 -11.50 27.88 27.22
C VAL A 78 -11.76 26.59 26.46
N GLY A 79 -12.98 26.35 25.99
CA GLY A 79 -13.31 25.18 25.17
C GLY A 79 -12.56 25.17 23.83
N MET A 80 -12.47 26.33 23.16
CA MET A 80 -11.68 26.49 21.94
C MET A 80 -10.18 26.30 22.21
N GLY A 81 -9.67 26.89 23.29
CA GLY A 81 -8.29 26.74 23.74
C GLY A 81 -7.93 25.31 24.09
N LEU A 82 -8.82 24.58 24.79
CA LEU A 82 -8.64 23.15 25.10
C LEU A 82 -8.70 22.29 23.83
N SER A 83 -9.57 22.60 22.88
CA SER A 83 -9.64 21.87 21.61
C SER A 83 -8.36 22.03 20.80
N LEU A 84 -7.85 23.27 20.69
CA LEU A 84 -6.56 23.57 20.08
C LEU A 84 -5.40 22.93 20.84
N LEU A 85 -5.45 22.92 22.17
CA LEU A 85 -4.46 22.29 23.02
C LEU A 85 -4.44 20.77 22.82
N VAL A 86 -5.58 20.10 22.71
CA VAL A 86 -5.67 18.66 22.42
C VAL A 86 -5.09 18.37 21.03
N ILE A 87 -5.40 19.19 20.02
CA ILE A 87 -4.79 19.07 18.68
C ILE A 87 -3.26 19.22 18.77
N CYS A 88 -2.77 20.24 19.49
CA CYS A 88 -1.34 20.47 19.69
C CYS A 88 -0.66 19.32 20.45
N ILE A 89 -1.28 18.82 21.52
CA ILE A 89 -0.76 17.69 22.31
C ILE A 89 -0.73 16.43 21.45
N LEU A 90 -1.79 16.13 20.69
CA LEU A 90 -1.80 15.00 19.75
C LEU A 90 -0.68 15.14 18.71
N CYS A 91 -0.45 16.34 18.17
CA CYS A 91 0.65 16.58 17.22
C CYS A 91 2.03 16.42 17.86
N ILE A 92 2.22 16.88 19.10
CA ILE A 92 3.51 16.82 19.81
C ILE A 92 3.82 15.42 20.33
N VAL A 93 2.85 14.74 20.93
CA VAL A 93 3.01 13.41 21.53
C VAL A 93 3.13 12.33 20.46
N LEU A 94 2.37 12.43 19.36
CA LEU A 94 2.41 11.43 18.29
C LEU A 94 3.50 11.69 17.25
N ALA A 95 4.09 12.88 17.22
CA ALA A 95 5.15 13.21 16.30
C ALA A 95 6.17 14.19 16.94
N PRO A 96 7.10 13.69 17.79
CA PRO A 96 8.21 14.48 18.33
C PRO A 96 9.05 15.17 17.24
N SER A 97 8.97 14.64 16.01
CA SER A 97 9.63 15.11 14.79
C SER A 97 8.64 15.67 13.76
N PHE A 98 7.45 16.14 14.17
CA PHE A 98 6.35 16.57 13.30
C PHE A 98 6.78 17.55 12.20
N LEU A 99 7.57 18.58 12.56
CA LEU A 99 8.07 19.56 11.60
C LEU A 99 8.95 18.93 10.52
N SER A 100 9.85 18.02 10.90
CA SER A 100 10.66 17.27 9.92
C SER A 100 9.83 16.28 9.12
N SER A 101 8.75 15.74 9.70
CA SER A 101 7.83 14.82 9.02
C SER A 101 6.98 15.54 7.97
N LEU A 102 6.68 16.82 8.16
CA LEU A 102 5.94 17.64 7.20
C LEU A 102 6.71 17.84 5.89
N THR A 103 8.02 18.07 5.96
CA THR A 103 8.86 18.22 4.76
C THR A 103 9.20 16.86 4.15
N LYS A 104 9.57 15.86 4.99
CA LYS A 104 9.85 14.49 4.53
C LYS A 104 8.65 13.85 3.81
N GLY A 105 7.41 14.18 4.20
CA GLY A 105 6.22 13.65 3.54
C GLY A 105 6.09 14.02 2.05
N TYR A 106 6.84 15.03 1.59
CA TYR A 106 6.93 15.40 0.18
C TYR A 106 8.11 14.75 -0.56
N GLU A 107 9.04 14.11 0.14
CA GLU A 107 10.12 13.34 -0.49
C GLU A 107 9.49 12.21 -1.32
N GLY A 108 9.92 12.12 -2.59
CA GLY A 108 9.38 11.15 -3.54
C GLY A 108 8.00 11.48 -4.09
N ARG A 109 7.45 12.68 -3.89
CA ARG A 109 6.22 13.14 -4.58
C ARG A 109 6.56 14.02 -5.79
N PRO A 110 5.74 14.02 -6.86
CA PRO A 110 5.95 14.85 -8.04
C PRO A 110 5.53 16.32 -7.84
N PHE A 111 5.24 16.73 -6.61
CA PHE A 111 4.80 18.09 -6.30
C PHE A 111 5.34 18.54 -4.94
N SER A 112 5.62 19.83 -4.83
CA SER A 112 6.00 20.52 -3.60
C SER A 112 4.78 20.84 -2.71
N MET A 113 5.06 21.24 -1.48
CA MET A 113 4.05 21.73 -0.54
C MET A 113 3.25 22.91 -1.11
N LEU A 114 3.94 23.86 -1.76
CA LEU A 114 3.29 25.04 -2.33
C LEU A 114 2.37 24.66 -3.50
N GLU A 115 2.87 23.84 -4.42
CA GLU A 115 2.07 23.34 -5.55
C GLU A 115 0.85 22.56 -5.05
N ARG A 116 1.00 21.79 -3.96
CA ARG A 116 -0.14 21.14 -3.31
C ARG A 116 -1.17 22.16 -2.86
N ILE A 117 -0.79 23.15 -2.05
CA ILE A 117 -1.71 24.17 -1.51
C ILE A 117 -2.44 24.92 -2.63
N LEU A 118 -1.72 25.29 -3.69
CA LEU A 118 -2.30 25.94 -4.87
C LEU A 118 -3.27 25.01 -5.61
N THR A 119 -2.87 23.76 -5.83
CA THR A 119 -3.71 22.78 -6.55
C THR A 119 -4.97 22.45 -5.74
N GLN A 120 -4.88 22.42 -4.41
CA GLN A 120 -6.03 22.15 -3.53
C GLN A 120 -7.18 23.15 -3.73
N GLN A 121 -6.91 24.40 -4.13
CA GLN A 121 -7.99 25.35 -4.44
C GLN A 121 -8.89 24.79 -5.56
N ARG A 122 -8.30 24.27 -6.63
CA ARG A 122 -9.05 23.67 -7.73
C ARG A 122 -9.65 22.31 -7.36
N VAL A 123 -8.98 21.53 -6.50
CA VAL A 123 -9.52 20.26 -5.98
C VAL A 123 -10.79 20.47 -5.15
N MET A 124 -10.86 21.53 -4.33
CA MET A 124 -12.08 21.84 -3.59
C MET A 124 -13.25 22.20 -4.51
N ILE A 125 -12.97 22.87 -5.64
CA ILE A 125 -13.98 23.08 -6.70
C ILE A 125 -14.39 21.75 -7.34
N LEU A 126 -13.45 20.86 -7.63
CA LEU A 126 -13.75 19.51 -8.12
C LEU A 126 -14.68 18.77 -7.16
N TYR A 127 -14.39 18.75 -5.87
CA TYR A 127 -15.25 18.12 -4.86
C TYR A 127 -16.65 18.70 -4.83
N LEU A 128 -16.81 20.03 -4.87
CA LEU A 128 -18.13 20.65 -4.98
C LEU A 128 -18.85 20.24 -6.27
N SER A 129 -18.12 20.20 -7.40
CA SER A 129 -18.69 19.81 -8.68
C SER A 129 -19.14 18.34 -8.73
N LEU A 130 -18.47 17.45 -7.99
CA LEU A 130 -18.87 16.04 -7.86
C LEU A 130 -20.15 15.89 -7.04
N LEU A 131 -20.41 16.79 -6.08
CA LEU A 131 -21.65 16.80 -5.30
C LEU A 131 -22.84 17.36 -6.11
N VAL A 132 -22.60 18.42 -6.88
CA VAL A 132 -23.65 19.06 -7.70
C VAL A 132 -23.99 18.21 -8.92
N PHE A 133 -22.99 17.54 -9.51
CA PHE A 133 -23.17 16.71 -10.70
C PHE A 133 -22.50 15.33 -10.53
N PRO A 134 -23.13 14.43 -9.73
CA PRO A 134 -22.59 13.13 -9.32
C PRO A 134 -22.77 12.08 -10.42
N ARG A 135 -22.14 12.29 -11.56
CA ARG A 135 -22.13 11.35 -12.68
C ARG A 135 -21.15 10.20 -12.42
N ALA A 136 -21.61 8.96 -12.59
CA ALA A 136 -20.82 7.75 -12.32
C ALA A 136 -19.47 7.70 -13.07
N ASP A 137 -19.42 8.26 -14.28
CA ASP A 137 -18.21 8.37 -15.11
C ASP A 137 -17.20 9.39 -14.60
N ARG A 138 -17.61 10.36 -13.77
CA ARG A 138 -16.69 11.35 -13.17
C ARG A 138 -16.01 10.84 -11.90
N PHE A 139 -16.50 9.74 -11.33
CA PHE A 139 -15.90 9.12 -10.17
C PHE A 139 -14.86 8.10 -10.59
N SER A 140 -13.71 8.11 -9.94
CA SER A 140 -12.58 7.23 -10.19
C SER A 140 -11.77 7.02 -8.91
N ILE A 141 -11.14 5.86 -8.78
CA ILE A 141 -10.17 5.63 -7.69
C ILE A 141 -8.90 6.46 -7.89
N ASP A 142 -8.62 6.86 -9.14
CA ASP A 142 -7.48 7.69 -9.51
C ASP A 142 -7.89 8.86 -10.40
N HIS A 143 -7.35 10.04 -10.12
CA HIS A 143 -7.72 11.29 -10.79
C HIS A 143 -6.50 11.99 -11.35
N GLU A 144 -6.61 12.41 -12.61
CA GLU A 144 -5.65 13.32 -13.21
C GLU A 144 -5.97 14.75 -12.83
N MET A 145 -5.04 15.39 -12.13
CA MET A 145 -5.14 16.78 -11.77
C MET A 145 -3.86 17.51 -12.18
N ALA A 146 -3.98 18.42 -13.14
CA ALA A 146 -2.87 19.28 -13.51
C ALA A 146 -2.44 20.14 -12.32
N LEU A 147 -1.14 20.15 -12.03
CA LEU A 147 -0.56 20.92 -10.93
C LEU A 147 -0.74 22.43 -11.14
N SER A 148 -1.04 23.12 -10.05
CA SER A 148 -0.98 24.57 -10.00
C SER A 148 0.41 25.00 -9.52
N THR A 149 1.24 25.48 -10.44
CA THR A 149 2.61 25.96 -10.14
C THR A 149 2.64 27.42 -9.70
N SER A 150 1.57 28.18 -9.98
CA SER A 150 1.37 29.54 -9.46
C SER A 150 -0.13 29.85 -9.31
N LEU A 151 -0.46 31.02 -8.77
CA LEU A 151 -1.85 31.50 -8.71
C LEU A 151 -2.48 31.68 -10.11
N PHE A 152 -1.67 31.91 -11.13
CA PHE A 152 -2.13 32.19 -12.49
C PHE A 152 -1.85 31.04 -13.47
N SER A 153 -1.13 29.99 -13.04
CA SER A 153 -0.82 28.81 -13.84
C SER A 153 -1.28 27.53 -13.13
N PRO A 154 -2.44 26.97 -13.54
CA PRO A 154 -3.42 27.54 -14.46
C PRO A 154 -4.23 28.68 -13.82
N TRP A 155 -4.82 29.55 -14.63
CA TRP A 155 -5.62 30.70 -14.18
C TRP A 155 -6.85 30.29 -13.36
N THR A 156 -7.31 29.04 -13.52
CA THR A 156 -8.39 28.47 -12.71
C THR A 156 -8.04 28.38 -11.23
N THR A 157 -6.75 28.48 -10.86
CA THR A 157 -6.28 28.54 -9.47
C THR A 157 -6.73 29.82 -8.77
N VAL A 158 -6.45 30.99 -9.35
CA VAL A 158 -6.92 32.28 -8.80
C VAL A 158 -8.45 32.37 -8.84
N ALA A 159 -9.10 31.84 -9.88
CA ALA A 159 -10.57 31.81 -9.95
C ALA A 159 -11.19 30.95 -8.82
N ALA A 160 -10.60 29.79 -8.54
CA ALA A 160 -11.01 28.94 -7.42
C ALA A 160 -10.80 29.66 -6.07
N LEU A 161 -9.66 30.32 -5.88
CA LEU A 161 -9.39 31.11 -4.67
C LEU A 161 -10.42 32.23 -4.46
N ILE A 162 -10.73 33.00 -5.50
CA ILE A 162 -11.77 34.05 -5.45
C ILE A 162 -13.12 33.44 -5.09
N PHE A 163 -13.47 32.29 -5.67
CA PHE A 163 -14.70 31.58 -5.32
C PHE A 163 -14.72 31.17 -3.84
N HIS A 164 -13.64 30.62 -3.29
CA HIS A 164 -13.58 30.22 -1.88
C HIS A 164 -13.70 31.40 -0.93
N VAL A 165 -12.96 32.49 -1.19
CA VAL A 165 -13.04 33.72 -0.40
C VAL A 165 -14.46 34.30 -0.46
N SER A 166 -15.08 34.32 -1.63
CA SER A 166 -16.44 34.82 -1.81
C SER A 166 -17.45 33.94 -1.07
N ALA A 167 -17.35 32.61 -1.20
CA ALA A 167 -18.25 31.67 -0.54
C ALA A 167 -18.17 31.76 0.98
N LEU A 168 -16.97 31.82 1.56
CA LEU A 168 -16.75 32.03 2.99
C LEU A 168 -17.29 33.38 3.46
N SER A 169 -17.01 34.46 2.72
CA SER A 169 -17.47 35.80 3.05
C SER A 169 -19.00 35.88 3.04
N LEU A 170 -19.63 35.38 1.99
CA LEU A 170 -21.09 35.37 1.86
C LEU A 170 -21.74 34.47 2.92
N ALA A 171 -21.18 33.29 3.18
CA ALA A 171 -21.67 32.40 4.23
C ALA A 171 -21.63 33.11 5.59
N TRP A 172 -20.54 33.82 5.90
CA TRP A 172 -20.45 34.58 7.15
C TRP A 172 -21.41 35.77 7.19
N LEU A 173 -21.45 36.61 6.15
CA LEU A 173 -22.29 37.80 6.11
C LEU A 173 -23.78 37.45 6.22
N TYR A 174 -24.23 36.41 5.53
CA TYR A 174 -25.63 35.98 5.52
C TYR A 174 -25.99 34.96 6.61
N ARG A 175 -25.07 34.64 7.55
CA ARG A 175 -25.30 33.62 8.59
C ARG A 175 -26.55 33.81 9.44
N LYS A 176 -26.99 35.06 9.65
CA LYS A 176 -28.22 35.35 10.39
C LYS A 176 -29.48 35.19 9.53
N LYS A 177 -29.38 35.41 8.22
CA LYS A 177 -30.51 35.36 7.28
C LYS A 177 -30.74 33.94 6.74
N TYR A 178 -29.67 33.21 6.46
CA TYR A 178 -29.68 31.85 5.90
C TYR A 178 -28.79 30.90 6.72
N PRO A 179 -29.09 30.67 8.01
CA PRO A 179 -28.19 29.97 8.93
C PRO A 179 -27.84 28.54 8.50
N THR A 180 -28.80 27.80 7.93
CA THR A 180 -28.56 26.42 7.46
C THR A 180 -27.60 26.36 6.27
N LEU A 181 -27.76 27.26 5.30
CA LEU A 181 -26.87 27.36 4.14
C LEU A 181 -25.48 27.82 4.56
N SER A 182 -25.41 28.87 5.38
CA SER A 182 -24.14 29.40 5.90
C SER A 182 -23.37 28.36 6.71
N PHE A 183 -24.04 27.61 7.59
CA PHE A 183 -23.42 26.53 8.34
C PHE A 183 -22.91 25.42 7.41
N GLY A 184 -23.70 24.99 6.42
CA GLY A 184 -23.26 23.97 5.46
C GLY A 184 -21.98 24.36 4.71
N VAL A 185 -21.90 25.61 4.25
CA VAL A 185 -20.69 26.13 3.58
C VAL A 185 -19.50 26.18 4.54
N LEU A 186 -19.65 26.76 5.74
CA LEU A 186 -18.55 26.85 6.69
C LEU A 186 -18.08 25.48 7.18
N PHE A 187 -19.01 24.56 7.45
CA PHE A 187 -18.71 23.18 7.83
C PHE A 187 -17.87 22.47 6.76
N PHE A 188 -18.23 22.64 5.48
CA PHE A 188 -17.48 22.08 4.36
C PHE A 188 -16.01 22.52 4.35
N TYR A 189 -15.74 23.81 4.54
CA TYR A 189 -14.36 24.33 4.59
C TYR A 189 -13.63 23.95 5.87
N ILE A 190 -14.30 23.97 7.02
CA ILE A 190 -13.70 23.57 8.31
C ILE A 190 -13.22 22.11 8.23
N CYS A 191 -14.06 21.19 7.76
CA CYS A 191 -13.68 19.79 7.67
C CYS A 191 -12.58 19.53 6.62
N HIS A 192 -12.55 20.29 5.51
CA HIS A 192 -11.46 20.20 4.54
C HIS A 192 -10.16 20.89 4.97
N SER A 193 -10.16 21.71 6.02
CA SER A 193 -8.96 22.45 6.47
C SER A 193 -7.80 21.55 6.89
N VAL A 194 -8.07 20.27 7.21
CA VAL A 194 -7.03 19.26 7.49
C VAL A 194 -6.60 18.56 6.20
N GLU A 195 -7.54 18.01 5.43
CA GLU A 195 -7.22 17.13 4.30
C GLU A 195 -6.82 17.89 3.02
N SER A 196 -7.23 19.16 2.88
CA SER A 196 -6.91 20.06 1.76
C SER A 196 -5.92 21.14 2.17
N SER A 197 -4.93 20.77 3.00
CA SER A 197 -4.00 21.69 3.67
C SER A 197 -2.56 21.64 3.12
N PHE A 198 -1.57 21.87 3.97
CA PHE A 198 -0.15 21.67 3.69
C PHE A 198 0.34 20.25 4.05
N ILE A 199 -0.51 19.39 4.62
CA ILE A 199 -0.15 18.00 4.96
C ILE A 199 0.07 17.20 3.68
N ALA A 200 1.18 16.46 3.59
CA ALA A 200 1.66 15.76 2.40
C ALA A 200 0.85 14.49 2.04
N LEU A 201 -0.44 14.68 1.76
CA LEU A 201 -1.34 13.66 1.26
C LEU A 201 -1.51 13.79 -0.27
N GLU A 202 -2.00 12.74 -0.93
CA GLU A 202 -2.36 12.78 -2.35
C GLU A 202 -3.29 13.95 -2.68
N LEU A 203 -3.24 14.43 -3.92
CA LEU A 203 -3.98 15.62 -4.35
C LEU A 203 -5.49 15.42 -4.29
N VAL A 204 -5.99 14.31 -4.82
CA VAL A 204 -7.42 14.02 -4.94
C VAL A 204 -7.74 12.66 -4.32
N PHE A 205 -8.73 12.64 -3.42
CA PHE A 205 -9.36 11.42 -2.93
C PHE A 205 -10.82 11.71 -2.60
N GLU A 206 -11.74 11.08 -3.33
CA GLU A 206 -13.18 11.36 -3.25
C GLU A 206 -13.76 11.13 -1.84
N HIS A 207 -13.24 10.13 -1.12
CA HIS A 207 -13.72 9.78 0.21
C HIS A 207 -13.46 10.87 1.27
N ARG A 208 -12.58 11.84 0.99
CA ARG A 208 -12.37 13.03 1.82
C ARG A 208 -13.61 13.90 1.88
N ASN A 209 -14.43 13.87 0.83
CA ASN A 209 -15.63 14.68 0.72
C ASN A 209 -16.82 14.10 1.51
N TYR A 210 -16.71 12.91 2.11
CA TYR A 210 -17.83 12.24 2.79
C TYR A 210 -18.38 13.04 3.97
N LEU A 211 -17.54 13.40 4.95
CA LEU A 211 -17.96 14.21 6.10
C LEU A 211 -18.22 15.68 5.71
N PRO A 212 -17.32 16.39 5.00
CA PRO A 212 -17.51 17.80 4.69
C PRO A 212 -18.78 18.13 3.89
N SER A 213 -19.24 17.22 3.02
CA SER A 213 -20.37 17.46 2.13
C SER A 213 -21.74 17.39 2.81
N MET A 214 -21.85 16.76 3.98
CA MET A 214 -23.15 16.32 4.52
C MET A 214 -24.12 17.48 4.79
N PHE A 215 -23.61 18.60 5.32
CA PHE A 215 -24.44 19.76 5.61
C PHE A 215 -24.75 20.63 4.38
N LEU A 216 -24.09 20.41 3.23
CA LEU A 216 -24.46 21.07 1.97
C LEU A 216 -25.81 20.57 1.43
N PHE A 217 -26.22 19.35 1.77
CA PHE A 217 -27.51 18.79 1.35
C PHE A 217 -28.68 19.16 2.27
N VAL A 218 -28.42 19.68 3.48
CA VAL A 218 -29.47 20.06 4.44
C VAL A 218 -30.39 21.17 3.89
N PRO A 219 -29.87 22.28 3.32
CA PRO A 219 -30.73 23.29 2.68
C PRO A 219 -31.59 22.73 1.54
N VAL A 220 -31.07 21.77 0.76
CA VAL A 220 -31.80 21.10 -0.32
C VAL A 220 -32.94 20.26 0.25
N ALA A 221 -32.68 19.47 1.28
CA ALA A 221 -33.69 18.67 1.96
C ALA A 221 -34.79 19.55 2.59
N VAL A 222 -34.41 20.66 3.22
CA VAL A 222 -35.36 21.64 3.79
C VAL A 222 -36.23 22.26 2.68
N LEU A 223 -35.66 22.57 1.52
CA LEU A 223 -36.41 23.09 0.37
C LEU A 223 -37.47 22.08 -0.10
N PHE A 224 -37.10 20.82 -0.34
CA PHE A 224 -38.05 19.78 -0.73
C PHE A 224 -39.13 19.58 0.33
N ALA A 225 -38.76 19.51 1.61
CA ALA A 225 -39.72 19.39 2.70
C ALA A 225 -40.70 20.58 2.75
N HIS A 226 -40.21 21.80 2.53
CA HIS A 226 -41.03 23.00 2.48
C HIS A 226 -42.01 22.99 1.30
N LEU A 227 -41.54 22.65 0.10
CA LEU A 227 -42.37 22.58 -1.11
C LEU A 227 -43.46 21.49 -1.00
N LEU A 228 -43.13 20.35 -0.39
CA LEU A 228 -44.05 19.22 -0.27
C LEU A 228 -45.10 19.41 0.84
N ARG A 229 -44.71 19.95 2.01
CA ARG A 229 -45.58 20.03 3.18
C ARG A 229 -46.49 21.26 3.20
N LYS A 230 -46.06 22.38 2.59
CA LYS A 230 -46.83 23.63 2.67
C LYS A 230 -48.08 23.55 1.79
N ARG A 231 -49.24 23.38 2.45
CA ARG A 231 -50.56 23.23 1.78
C ARG A 231 -50.97 24.41 0.90
N SER A 232 -50.37 25.59 1.07
CA SER A 232 -50.64 26.76 0.24
C SER A 232 -50.10 26.63 -1.20
N TYR A 233 -49.18 25.71 -1.48
CA TYR A 233 -48.69 25.49 -2.84
C TYR A 233 -49.69 24.64 -3.67
N PRO A 234 -49.90 24.99 -4.95
CA PRO A 234 -50.74 24.19 -5.85
C PRO A 234 -50.31 22.71 -5.91
N THR A 235 -51.27 21.80 -6.10
CA THR A 235 -50.99 20.36 -6.24
C THR A 235 -49.98 20.05 -7.34
N ARG A 236 -49.96 20.82 -8.44
CA ARG A 236 -48.94 20.70 -9.49
C ARG A 236 -47.52 20.93 -8.99
N VAL A 237 -47.29 21.94 -8.14
CA VAL A 237 -45.95 22.22 -7.58
C VAL A 237 -45.51 21.09 -6.65
N ARG A 238 -46.41 20.59 -5.80
CA ARG A 238 -46.13 19.49 -4.88
C ARG A 238 -45.81 18.18 -5.63
N THR A 239 -46.60 17.86 -6.64
CA THR A 239 -46.40 16.66 -7.48
C THR A 239 -45.12 16.74 -8.30
N LEU A 240 -44.83 17.88 -8.94
CA LEU A 240 -43.56 18.09 -9.65
C LEU A 240 -42.35 18.02 -8.72
N SER A 241 -42.44 18.60 -7.51
CA SER A 241 -41.37 18.51 -6.51
C SER A 241 -41.14 17.08 -6.03
N ALA A 242 -42.22 16.31 -5.83
CA ALA A 242 -42.12 14.90 -5.45
C ALA A 242 -41.51 14.06 -6.59
N ALA A 243 -41.98 14.27 -7.82
CA ALA A 243 -41.45 13.59 -9.01
C ALA A 243 -39.95 13.91 -9.20
N LEU A 244 -39.54 15.17 -9.02
CA LEU A 244 -38.13 15.55 -9.07
C LEU A 244 -37.31 14.88 -7.96
N ALA A 245 -37.82 14.84 -6.72
CA ALA A 245 -37.12 14.17 -5.62
C ALA A 245 -36.93 12.67 -5.89
N VAL A 246 -37.98 11.99 -6.36
CA VAL A 246 -37.91 10.57 -6.75
C VAL A 246 -36.94 10.37 -7.91
N PHE A 247 -36.98 11.23 -8.93
CA PHE A 247 -36.06 11.17 -10.07
C PHE A 247 -34.60 11.33 -9.63
N VAL A 248 -34.31 12.28 -8.75
CA VAL A 248 -32.96 12.50 -8.20
C VAL A 248 -32.51 11.27 -7.41
N LEU A 249 -33.34 10.75 -6.50
CA LEU A 249 -33.02 9.55 -5.72
C LEU A 249 -32.80 8.32 -6.60
N PHE A 250 -33.65 8.10 -7.60
CA PHE A 250 -33.50 7.01 -8.56
C PHE A 250 -32.22 7.15 -9.39
N SER A 251 -31.91 8.36 -9.86
CA SER A 251 -30.68 8.64 -10.61
C SER A 251 -29.42 8.37 -9.77
N LEU A 252 -29.43 8.77 -8.50
CA LEU A 252 -28.34 8.47 -7.56
C LEU A 252 -28.23 6.97 -7.28
N ALA A 253 -29.35 6.27 -7.08
CA ALA A 253 -29.36 4.82 -6.88
C ALA A 253 -28.78 4.07 -8.09
N LEU A 254 -29.16 4.48 -9.31
CA LEU A 254 -28.61 3.93 -10.54
C LEU A 254 -27.11 4.22 -10.68
N GLY A 255 -26.67 5.43 -10.32
CA GLY A 255 -25.25 5.80 -10.29
C GLY A 255 -24.45 4.92 -9.32
N THR A 256 -24.97 4.70 -8.12
CA THR A 256 -24.37 3.81 -7.12
C THR A 256 -24.31 2.37 -7.62
N TYR A 257 -25.37 1.84 -8.23
CA TYR A 257 -25.38 0.50 -8.82
C TYR A 257 -24.34 0.34 -9.94
N ARG A 258 -24.21 1.35 -10.82
CA ARG A 258 -23.15 1.35 -11.84
C ARG A 258 -21.75 1.37 -11.22
N ARG A 259 -21.55 2.15 -10.15
CA ARG A 259 -20.27 2.16 -9.44
C ARG A 259 -19.99 0.84 -8.73
N SER A 260 -20.98 0.15 -8.17
CA SER A 260 -20.72 -1.15 -7.52
C SER A 260 -20.22 -2.21 -8.51
N ILE A 261 -20.59 -2.14 -9.79
CA ILE A 261 -20.06 -3.02 -10.83
C ILE A 261 -18.56 -2.76 -11.06
N VAL A 262 -18.13 -1.49 -11.10
CA VAL A 262 -16.71 -1.13 -11.25
C VAL A 262 -15.87 -1.60 -10.06
N TRP A 263 -16.43 -1.56 -8.86
CA TRP A 263 -15.74 -1.98 -7.62
C TRP A 263 -15.90 -3.48 -7.33
N HIS A 264 -16.40 -4.27 -8.28
CA HIS A 264 -16.64 -5.70 -8.10
C HIS A 264 -15.33 -6.49 -7.95
N ASP A 265 -14.35 -6.22 -8.81
CA ASP A 265 -13.02 -6.84 -8.78
C ASP A 265 -11.93 -5.85 -9.22
N GLU A 266 -10.67 -6.25 -8.98
CA GLU A 266 -9.48 -5.43 -9.27
C GLU A 266 -9.36 -5.12 -10.77
N GLU A 267 -9.67 -6.08 -11.64
CA GLU A 267 -9.58 -5.88 -13.09
C GLU A 267 -10.60 -4.85 -13.57
N SER A 268 -11.86 -4.93 -13.14
CA SER A 268 -12.90 -3.95 -13.47
C SER A 268 -12.57 -2.56 -12.91
N LEU A 269 -12.00 -2.49 -11.70
CA LEU A 269 -11.66 -1.26 -11.02
C LEU A 269 -10.53 -0.52 -11.72
N TRP A 270 -9.42 -1.21 -12.00
CA TRP A 270 -8.25 -0.59 -12.61
C TRP A 270 -8.43 -0.34 -14.10
N THR A 271 -9.24 -1.15 -14.79
CA THR A 271 -9.64 -0.85 -16.17
C THR A 271 -10.45 0.44 -16.24
N ASP A 272 -11.46 0.62 -15.38
CA ASP A 272 -12.22 1.88 -15.30
C ASP A 272 -11.31 3.07 -14.97
N ALA A 273 -10.42 2.92 -14.00
CA ALA A 273 -9.47 3.95 -13.62
C ALA A 273 -8.50 4.33 -14.76
N MET A 274 -8.00 3.35 -15.51
CA MET A 274 -7.09 3.56 -16.64
C MET A 274 -7.76 4.34 -17.78
N THR A 275 -9.06 4.13 -18.02
CA THR A 275 -9.80 4.92 -19.01
C THR A 275 -10.02 6.38 -18.59
N LYS A 276 -10.16 6.63 -17.28
CA LYS A 276 -10.44 7.96 -16.71
C LYS A 276 -9.19 8.75 -16.35
N ALA A 277 -8.06 8.06 -16.17
CA ALA A 277 -6.75 8.60 -15.89
C ALA A 277 -5.69 7.95 -16.83
N PRO A 278 -5.76 8.20 -18.15
CA PRO A 278 -4.90 7.56 -19.15
C PRO A 278 -3.40 7.87 -19.02
N ASN A 279 -3.03 9.02 -18.47
CA ASN A 279 -1.68 9.49 -18.22
C ASN A 279 -1.15 9.14 -16.82
N SER A 280 -1.96 8.50 -15.96
CA SER A 280 -1.49 8.01 -14.66
C SER A 280 -0.85 6.63 -14.80
N ALA A 281 0.33 6.45 -14.19
CA ALA A 281 1.00 5.16 -14.15
C ALA A 281 0.29 4.16 -13.20
N ARG A 282 -0.51 4.67 -12.26
CA ARG A 282 -1.12 3.87 -11.20
C ARG A 282 -2.12 2.83 -11.69
N PRO A 283 -3.09 3.16 -12.55
CA PRO A 283 -4.04 2.17 -13.05
C PRO A 283 -3.40 1.00 -13.82
N PRO A 284 -2.55 1.21 -14.85
CA PRO A 284 -1.95 0.08 -15.58
C PRO A 284 -1.04 -0.77 -14.68
N GLU A 285 -0.29 -0.18 -13.75
CA GLU A 285 0.54 -0.94 -12.81
C GLU A 285 -0.31 -1.87 -11.92
N ASN A 286 -1.37 -1.35 -11.31
CA ASN A 286 -2.20 -2.16 -10.42
C ASN A 286 -3.02 -3.21 -11.19
N LEU A 287 -3.44 -2.91 -12.42
CA LEU A 287 -4.06 -3.89 -13.31
C LEU A 287 -3.08 -5.03 -13.65
N ALA A 288 -1.82 -4.71 -13.95
CA ALA A 288 -0.79 -5.70 -14.20
C ALA A 288 -0.53 -6.57 -12.97
N VAL A 289 -0.45 -5.98 -11.77
CA VAL A 289 -0.33 -6.72 -10.51
C VAL A 289 -1.51 -7.65 -10.28
N ALA A 290 -2.75 -7.19 -10.53
CA ALA A 290 -3.94 -8.03 -10.42
C ALA A 290 -3.86 -9.26 -11.34
N ILE A 291 -3.45 -9.05 -12.60
CA ILE A 291 -3.26 -10.14 -13.58
C ILE A 291 -2.15 -11.11 -13.15
N MET A 292 -1.04 -10.62 -12.60
CA MET A 292 0.04 -11.48 -12.10
C MET A 292 -0.42 -12.32 -10.90
N ASN A 293 -1.23 -11.75 -9.99
CA ASN A 293 -1.75 -12.44 -8.82
C ASN A 293 -2.75 -13.55 -9.14
N GLU A 294 -3.39 -13.53 -10.32
CA GLU A 294 -4.23 -14.63 -10.80
C GLU A 294 -3.44 -15.92 -11.06
N ASN A 295 -2.09 -15.85 -11.11
CA ASN A 295 -1.20 -16.98 -11.37
C ASN A 295 -1.54 -17.74 -12.65
N ASN A 296 -1.96 -17.02 -13.69
CA ASN A 296 -2.27 -17.58 -15.01
C ASN A 296 -1.18 -17.20 -16.03
N PRO A 297 -0.24 -18.11 -16.35
CA PRO A 297 0.89 -17.80 -17.23
C PRO A 297 0.53 -17.32 -18.63
N SER A 298 -0.68 -17.62 -19.11
CA SER A 298 -1.17 -17.15 -20.42
C SER A 298 -1.40 -15.63 -20.45
N ARG A 299 -1.67 -15.01 -19.30
CA ARG A 299 -1.93 -13.57 -19.18
C ARG A 299 -0.70 -12.76 -18.80
N TYR A 300 0.41 -13.38 -18.40
CA TYR A 300 1.61 -12.62 -18.01
C TYR A 300 2.16 -11.68 -19.10
N PRO A 301 2.10 -12.00 -20.40
CA PRO A 301 2.46 -11.03 -21.45
C PRO A 301 1.59 -9.76 -21.44
N GLN A 302 0.30 -9.89 -21.10
CA GLN A 302 -0.60 -8.76 -20.92
C GLN A 302 -0.16 -7.88 -19.75
N ALA A 303 0.21 -8.49 -18.61
CA ALA A 303 0.73 -7.76 -17.46
C ALA A 303 2.05 -7.01 -17.80
N LEU A 304 2.96 -7.65 -18.53
CA LEU A 304 4.20 -7.00 -18.98
C LEU A 304 3.91 -5.78 -19.87
N ALA A 305 2.95 -5.88 -20.80
CA ALA A 305 2.57 -4.76 -21.65
C ALA A 305 2.03 -3.58 -20.83
N LEU A 306 1.22 -3.86 -19.81
CA LEU A 306 0.70 -2.85 -18.89
C LEU A 306 1.79 -2.21 -18.02
N TYR A 307 2.77 -2.99 -17.51
CA TYR A 307 3.92 -2.40 -16.82
C TYR A 307 4.73 -1.48 -17.73
N LYS A 308 4.96 -1.87 -18.99
CA LYS A 308 5.66 -1.02 -19.97
C LYS A 308 4.87 0.25 -20.32
N ASP A 309 3.55 0.14 -20.43
CA ASP A 309 2.65 1.30 -20.60
C ASP A 309 2.75 2.27 -19.41
N ALA A 310 2.89 1.75 -18.18
CA ALA A 310 3.06 2.57 -16.98
C ALA A 310 4.38 3.38 -16.97
N LEU A 311 5.49 2.85 -17.52
CA LEU A 311 6.80 3.53 -17.52
C LEU A 311 6.81 4.88 -18.28
N GLY A 312 5.86 5.09 -19.20
CA GLY A 312 5.74 6.35 -19.95
C GLY A 312 4.81 7.38 -19.30
N LYS A 313 4.27 7.11 -18.11
CA LYS A 313 3.17 7.85 -17.49
C LYS A 313 3.59 8.60 -16.24
N THR A 314 2.71 9.46 -15.75
CA THR A 314 2.96 10.24 -14.54
C THR A 314 2.82 9.36 -13.30
N TYR A 315 3.89 9.25 -12.53
CA TYR A 315 3.90 8.53 -11.26
C TYR A 315 3.50 9.43 -10.09
N ALA A 316 2.57 8.94 -9.26
CA ALA A 316 2.17 9.64 -8.04
C ALA A 316 3.29 9.68 -6.98
N ARG A 317 4.23 8.72 -7.08
CA ARG A 317 5.42 8.63 -6.21
C ARG A 317 6.61 8.08 -6.97
N VAL A 318 7.80 8.58 -6.66
CA VAL A 318 9.07 8.13 -7.25
C VAL A 318 9.30 6.62 -7.02
N ASN A 319 8.99 6.11 -5.82
CA ASN A 319 9.14 4.69 -5.51
C ASN A 319 8.22 3.77 -6.35
N MET A 320 7.16 4.31 -6.94
CA MET A 320 6.22 3.55 -7.76
C MET A 320 6.83 3.19 -9.12
N GLU A 321 7.64 4.09 -9.68
CA GLU A 321 8.42 3.81 -10.89
C GLU A 321 9.44 2.69 -10.63
N ALA A 322 10.18 2.78 -9.53
CA ALA A 322 11.11 1.72 -9.11
C ALA A 322 10.39 0.38 -8.91
N ASN A 323 9.19 0.38 -8.32
CA ASN A 323 8.40 -0.83 -8.17
C ASN A 323 7.92 -1.40 -9.50
N THR A 324 7.53 -0.55 -10.46
CA THR A 324 7.15 -0.97 -11.81
C THR A 324 8.32 -1.65 -12.51
N LEU A 325 9.50 -1.03 -12.48
CA LEU A 325 10.73 -1.60 -13.03
C LEU A 325 11.07 -2.94 -12.37
N ALA A 326 10.97 -3.03 -11.05
CA ALA A 326 11.21 -4.27 -10.30
C ALA A 326 10.19 -5.37 -10.63
N ASN A 327 8.92 -5.02 -10.90
CA ASN A 327 7.92 -6.01 -11.32
C ASN A 327 8.20 -6.53 -12.75
N ILE A 328 8.69 -5.67 -13.65
CA ILE A 328 9.18 -6.10 -14.98
C ILE A 328 10.40 -7.02 -14.82
N ALA A 329 11.32 -6.67 -13.93
CA ALA A 329 12.48 -7.51 -13.63
C ALA A 329 12.07 -8.88 -13.09
N ASP A 330 11.11 -8.93 -12.17
CA ASP A 330 10.57 -10.19 -11.63
C ASP A 330 9.89 -11.05 -12.71
N TYR A 331 9.17 -10.42 -13.65
CA TYR A 331 8.63 -11.12 -14.82
C TYR A 331 9.75 -11.83 -15.62
N HIS A 332 10.87 -11.13 -15.88
CA HIS A 332 12.00 -11.69 -16.61
C HIS A 332 12.75 -12.75 -15.80
N LEU A 333 12.96 -12.53 -14.50
CA LEU A 333 13.57 -13.48 -13.57
C LEU A 333 12.83 -14.82 -13.57
N ASN A 334 11.49 -14.78 -13.50
CA ASN A 334 10.67 -15.99 -13.48
C ASN A 334 10.63 -16.73 -14.83
N ARG A 335 11.15 -16.13 -15.90
CA ARG A 335 11.30 -16.74 -17.24
C ARG A 335 12.73 -17.21 -17.53
N GLY A 336 13.67 -17.00 -16.61
CA GLY A 336 15.09 -17.30 -16.82
C GLY A 336 15.83 -16.24 -17.64
N ASN A 337 15.19 -15.10 -17.94
CA ASN A 337 15.80 -13.99 -18.66
C ASN A 337 16.60 -13.11 -17.66
N TYR A 338 17.70 -13.65 -17.14
CA TYR A 338 18.43 -13.02 -16.04
C TYR A 338 19.07 -11.68 -16.44
N ASP A 339 19.56 -11.53 -17.67
CA ASP A 339 20.18 -10.29 -18.14
C ASP A 339 19.19 -9.12 -18.15
N GLU A 340 17.99 -9.34 -18.68
CA GLU A 340 16.92 -8.34 -18.64
C GLU A 340 16.47 -8.06 -17.21
N ALA A 341 16.35 -9.10 -16.38
CA ALA A 341 15.99 -8.93 -14.97
C ALA A 341 17.01 -8.04 -14.24
N LEU A 342 18.32 -8.30 -14.38
CA LEU A 342 19.39 -7.49 -13.80
C LEU A 342 19.32 -6.03 -14.28
N ASN A 343 19.13 -5.82 -15.58
CA ASN A 343 19.02 -4.46 -16.15
C ASN A 343 17.85 -3.66 -15.53
N TYR A 344 16.67 -4.26 -15.41
CA TYR A 344 15.52 -3.58 -14.83
C TYR A 344 15.64 -3.38 -13.31
N PHE A 345 16.20 -4.36 -12.57
CA PHE A 345 16.49 -4.18 -11.15
C PHE A 345 17.51 -3.07 -10.92
N LYS A 346 18.56 -2.98 -11.74
CA LYS A 346 19.56 -1.91 -11.66
C LYS A 346 18.92 -0.53 -11.86
N LYS A 347 18.09 -0.36 -12.90
CA LYS A 347 17.31 0.87 -13.10
C LYS A 347 16.40 1.20 -11.92
N ALA A 348 15.79 0.18 -11.30
CA ALA A 348 14.94 0.38 -10.13
C ALA A 348 15.75 0.86 -8.90
N LEU A 349 16.96 0.33 -8.71
CA LEU A 349 17.89 0.71 -7.64
C LEU A 349 18.56 2.07 -7.88
N GLU A 350 18.69 2.52 -9.13
CA GLU A 350 19.10 3.91 -9.43
C GLU A 350 18.10 4.94 -8.89
N ILE A 351 16.82 4.57 -8.77
CA ILE A 351 15.75 5.42 -8.22
C ILE A 351 15.67 5.28 -6.69
N VAL A 352 15.65 4.05 -6.18
CA VAL A 352 15.55 3.76 -4.73
C VAL A 352 16.64 2.76 -4.32
N PRO A 353 17.86 3.24 -4.03
CA PRO A 353 19.03 2.38 -3.80
C PRO A 353 18.89 1.44 -2.60
N ASP A 354 18.18 1.88 -1.57
CA ASP A 354 17.99 1.17 -0.30
C ASP A 354 16.67 0.40 -0.25
N ASN A 355 15.98 0.15 -1.37
CA ASN A 355 14.73 -0.59 -1.30
C ASN A 355 14.97 -2.07 -0.92
N LEU A 356 14.51 -2.50 0.26
CA LEU A 356 14.65 -3.87 0.76
C LEU A 356 14.24 -4.93 -0.27
N ARG A 357 13.02 -4.82 -0.84
CA ARG A 357 12.48 -5.80 -1.79
C ARG A 357 13.36 -5.89 -3.03
N ILE A 358 13.69 -4.75 -3.63
CA ILE A 358 14.44 -4.69 -4.89
C ILE A 358 15.86 -5.24 -4.68
N ASN A 359 16.54 -4.88 -3.59
CA ASN A 359 17.86 -5.43 -3.25
C ASN A 359 17.81 -6.95 -3.06
N THR A 360 16.79 -7.49 -2.38
CA THR A 360 16.61 -8.94 -2.21
C THR A 360 16.47 -9.67 -3.54
N TYR A 361 15.61 -9.19 -4.44
CA TYR A 361 15.39 -9.84 -5.74
C TYR A 361 16.56 -9.63 -6.71
N TYR A 362 17.23 -8.48 -6.65
CA TYR A 362 18.44 -8.24 -7.43
C TYR A 362 19.57 -9.18 -6.99
N ALA A 363 19.84 -9.30 -5.68
CA ALA A 363 20.81 -10.26 -5.15
C ALA A 363 20.46 -11.71 -5.50
N ARG A 364 19.17 -12.10 -5.41
CA ARG A 364 18.71 -13.41 -5.87
C ARG A 364 19.05 -13.65 -7.36
N THR A 365 18.91 -12.63 -8.19
CA THR A 365 19.22 -12.69 -9.63
C THR A 365 20.74 -12.76 -9.86
N LEU A 366 21.52 -11.99 -9.11
CA LEU A 366 22.99 -12.03 -9.12
C LEU A 366 23.55 -13.40 -8.74
N ILE A 367 22.97 -14.05 -7.71
CA ILE A 367 23.29 -15.43 -7.34
C ILE A 367 23.03 -16.39 -8.52
N ARG A 368 21.97 -16.17 -9.32
CA ARG A 368 21.71 -17.01 -10.51
C ARG A 368 22.76 -16.79 -11.60
N VAL A 369 23.24 -15.57 -11.81
CA VAL A 369 24.30 -15.31 -12.77
C VAL A 369 25.71 -15.54 -12.22
N GLN A 370 25.84 -16.04 -10.99
CA GLN A 370 27.09 -16.32 -10.28
C GLN A 370 27.95 -15.07 -9.99
N ASP A 371 27.31 -13.89 -9.92
CA ASP A 371 27.96 -12.65 -9.47
C ASP A 371 27.81 -12.54 -7.95
N PHE A 372 28.59 -13.35 -7.23
CA PHE A 372 28.48 -13.52 -5.78
C PHE A 372 28.98 -12.29 -5.01
N ASP A 373 30.04 -11.64 -5.48
CA ASP A 373 30.58 -10.43 -4.85
C ASP A 373 29.55 -9.30 -4.85
N THR A 374 28.89 -9.05 -5.99
CA THR A 374 27.85 -8.02 -6.07
C THR A 374 26.59 -8.44 -5.29
N ALA A 375 26.24 -9.74 -5.32
CA ALA A 375 25.12 -10.25 -4.52
C ALA A 375 25.34 -9.99 -3.02
N ASP A 376 26.55 -10.21 -2.52
CA ASP A 376 26.92 -10.02 -1.12
C ASP A 376 26.66 -8.57 -0.64
N GLN A 377 27.10 -7.60 -1.44
CA GLN A 377 26.92 -6.17 -1.16
C GLN A 377 25.44 -5.79 -1.07
N HIS A 378 24.61 -6.27 -2.00
CA HIS A 378 23.17 -5.97 -2.00
C HIS A 378 22.42 -6.69 -0.88
N ILE A 379 22.86 -7.88 -0.48
CA ILE A 379 22.32 -8.57 0.69
C ILE A 379 22.64 -7.79 1.97
N ASP A 380 23.84 -7.22 2.09
CA ASP A 380 24.20 -6.40 3.26
C ASP A 380 23.37 -5.13 3.37
N ILE A 381 23.11 -4.45 2.26
CA ILE A 381 22.18 -3.30 2.20
C ILE A 381 20.78 -3.70 2.71
N ALA A 382 20.30 -4.89 2.32
CA ALA A 382 19.00 -5.41 2.71
C ALA A 382 18.97 -5.85 4.20
N LEU A 383 20.02 -6.53 4.68
CA LEU A 383 20.15 -6.97 6.07
C LEU A 383 20.32 -5.79 7.04
N ALA A 384 20.90 -4.68 6.61
CA ALA A 384 20.98 -3.45 7.42
C ALA A 384 19.58 -2.90 7.78
N GLN A 385 18.56 -3.19 6.96
CA GLN A 385 17.17 -2.79 7.21
C GLN A 385 16.38 -3.87 7.95
N ASN A 386 16.63 -5.14 7.65
CA ASN A 386 15.96 -6.26 8.29
C ASN A 386 16.93 -7.44 8.52
N ASP A 387 17.62 -7.40 9.66
CA ASP A 387 18.66 -8.36 10.02
C ASP A 387 18.11 -9.74 10.45
N LYS A 388 16.78 -9.88 10.51
CA LYS A 388 16.05 -11.10 10.90
C LYS A 388 15.31 -11.72 9.73
N ASP A 389 15.40 -11.17 8.53
CA ASP A 389 14.75 -11.74 7.35
C ASP A 389 15.37 -13.11 7.04
N ASN A 390 14.55 -14.15 7.11
CA ASN A 390 14.99 -15.52 6.91
C ASN A 390 15.60 -15.74 5.51
N LEU A 391 14.99 -15.15 4.48
CA LEU A 391 15.41 -15.34 3.10
C LEU A 391 16.75 -14.65 2.84
N LEU A 392 16.96 -13.46 3.41
CA LEU A 392 18.25 -12.76 3.33
C LEU A 392 19.36 -13.46 4.08
N LEU A 393 19.10 -13.96 5.30
CA LEU A 393 20.08 -14.73 6.05
C LEU A 393 20.48 -16.00 5.31
N PHE A 394 19.51 -16.67 4.68
CA PHE A 394 19.78 -17.81 3.81
C PHE A 394 20.62 -17.40 2.60
N TYR A 395 20.26 -16.35 1.84
CA TYR A 395 21.04 -15.91 0.70
C TYR A 395 22.45 -15.44 1.07
N LYS A 396 22.65 -14.77 2.21
CA LYS A 396 23.97 -14.39 2.71
C LYS A 396 24.83 -15.63 2.96
N GLY A 397 24.31 -16.61 3.69
CA GLY A 397 25.03 -17.85 3.95
C GLY A 397 25.40 -18.60 2.66
N ILE A 398 24.51 -18.58 1.66
CA ILE A 398 24.76 -19.17 0.35
C ILE A 398 25.89 -18.47 -0.39
N VAL A 399 25.84 -17.13 -0.45
CA VAL A 399 26.88 -16.34 -1.12
C VAL A 399 28.24 -16.58 -0.46
N GLN A 400 28.29 -16.65 0.87
CA GLN A 400 29.53 -16.95 1.59
C GLN A 400 30.08 -18.35 1.30
N LEU A 401 29.23 -19.37 1.12
CA LEU A 401 29.69 -20.68 0.62
C LEU A 401 30.32 -20.58 -0.77
N TRP A 402 29.71 -19.85 -1.70
CA TRP A 402 30.25 -19.65 -3.04
C TRP A 402 31.56 -18.84 -3.06
N LEU A 403 31.74 -17.95 -2.09
CA LEU A 403 32.98 -17.19 -1.88
C LEU A 403 34.06 -17.99 -1.13
N GLY A 404 33.81 -19.27 -0.80
CA GLY A 404 34.77 -20.14 -0.11
C GLY A 404 34.93 -19.83 1.39
N GLN A 405 33.92 -19.22 2.02
CA GLN A 405 33.91 -18.82 3.43
C GLN A 405 32.84 -19.62 4.22
N PRO A 406 33.02 -20.94 4.39
CA PRO A 406 32.01 -21.80 5.01
C PRO A 406 31.82 -21.55 6.51
N ASP A 407 32.82 -21.01 7.20
CA ASP A 407 32.74 -20.56 8.59
C ASP A 407 31.80 -19.35 8.74
N GLU A 408 31.93 -18.34 7.87
CA GLU A 408 31.01 -17.20 7.84
C GLU A 408 29.59 -17.63 7.46
N ALA A 409 29.47 -18.50 6.44
CA ALA A 409 28.19 -19.03 6.01
C ALA A 409 27.43 -19.73 7.16
N LEU A 410 28.14 -20.52 7.96
CA LEU A 410 27.57 -21.25 9.09
C LEU A 410 26.97 -20.29 10.13
N VAL A 411 27.59 -19.14 10.40
CA VAL A 411 27.06 -18.12 11.32
C VAL A 411 25.69 -17.63 10.88
N PHE A 412 25.52 -17.32 9.59
CA PHE A 412 24.25 -16.83 9.04
C PHE A 412 23.17 -17.91 9.04
N PHE A 413 23.49 -19.15 8.64
CA PHE A 413 22.53 -20.24 8.69
C PHE A 413 22.11 -20.59 10.13
N GLN A 414 23.04 -20.56 11.09
CA GLN A 414 22.71 -20.73 12.52
C GLN A 414 21.86 -19.58 13.05
N LYS A 415 22.09 -18.34 12.62
CA LYS A 415 21.21 -17.22 12.95
C LYS A 415 19.80 -17.48 12.39
N ALA A 416 19.69 -17.91 11.12
CA ALA A 416 18.41 -18.27 10.51
C ALA A 416 17.70 -19.39 11.29
N LEU A 417 18.38 -20.49 11.64
CA LEU A 417 17.79 -21.59 12.41
C LEU A 417 17.40 -21.23 13.85
N ARG A 418 18.12 -20.31 14.50
CA ARG A 418 17.72 -19.81 15.83
C ARG A 418 16.40 -19.04 15.77
N LEU A 419 16.17 -18.29 14.69
CA LEU A 419 14.93 -17.53 14.46
C LEU A 419 13.82 -18.41 13.88
N TYR A 420 14.17 -19.36 13.02
CA TYR A 420 13.28 -20.22 12.25
C TYR A 420 13.72 -21.70 12.35
N PRO A 421 13.42 -22.39 13.47
CA PRO A 421 14.00 -23.72 13.76
C PRO A 421 13.60 -24.87 12.82
N LYS A 422 12.63 -24.63 11.93
CA LYS A 422 12.11 -25.62 10.96
C LYS A 422 12.43 -25.23 9.52
N ASP A 423 13.32 -24.28 9.30
CA ASP A 423 13.70 -23.89 7.94
C ASP A 423 14.61 -24.95 7.31
N ASN A 424 14.06 -25.68 6.33
CA ASN A 424 14.78 -26.73 5.61
C ASN A 424 15.93 -26.19 4.76
N ASN A 425 15.83 -24.97 4.22
CA ASN A 425 16.89 -24.35 3.41
C ASN A 425 18.09 -23.97 4.30
N ALA A 426 17.84 -23.39 5.48
CA ALA A 426 18.88 -23.07 6.44
C ALA A 426 19.52 -24.34 7.03
N MET A 427 18.73 -25.40 7.31
CA MET A 427 19.27 -26.69 7.73
C MET A 427 20.18 -27.30 6.66
N LEU A 428 19.79 -27.19 5.38
CA LEU A 428 20.59 -27.67 4.27
C LEU A 428 21.88 -26.87 4.09
N GLY A 429 21.82 -25.55 4.30
CA GLY A 429 22.98 -24.67 4.33
C GLY A 429 23.96 -25.01 5.46
N VAL A 430 23.46 -25.28 6.67
CA VAL A 430 24.29 -25.77 7.79
C VAL A 430 24.96 -27.10 7.43
N ALA A 431 24.22 -28.05 6.85
CA ALA A 431 24.78 -29.34 6.45
C ALA A 431 25.96 -29.18 5.48
N LYS A 432 25.80 -28.31 4.47
CA LYS A 432 26.87 -28.01 3.51
C LYS A 432 28.05 -27.30 4.15
N ALA A 433 27.80 -26.24 4.91
CA ALA A 433 28.86 -25.49 5.59
C ALA A 433 29.70 -26.38 6.53
N LEU A 434 29.05 -27.27 7.28
CA LEU A 434 29.76 -28.23 8.15
C LEU A 434 30.58 -29.25 7.35
N THR A 435 30.06 -29.70 6.21
CA THR A 435 30.79 -30.61 5.31
C THR A 435 32.05 -29.93 4.76
N ASP A 436 31.94 -28.68 4.31
CA ASP A 436 33.08 -27.91 3.77
C ASP A 436 34.13 -27.58 4.84
N LEU A 437 33.72 -27.52 6.11
CA LEU A 437 34.61 -27.35 7.26
C LEU A 437 35.25 -28.67 7.76
N GLY A 438 34.91 -29.81 7.15
CA GLY A 438 35.40 -31.14 7.57
C GLY A 438 34.65 -31.76 8.75
N TYR A 439 33.55 -31.14 9.21
CA TYR A 439 32.69 -31.66 10.27
C TYR A 439 31.65 -32.64 9.72
N TYR A 440 32.14 -33.72 9.12
CA TYR A 440 31.33 -34.61 8.28
C TYR A 440 30.18 -35.28 9.02
N GLU A 441 30.41 -35.79 10.24
CA GLU A 441 29.36 -36.43 11.06
C GLU A 441 28.21 -35.47 11.39
N GLN A 442 28.54 -34.22 11.76
CA GLN A 442 27.51 -33.22 12.02
C GLN A 442 26.79 -32.82 10.73
N GLY A 443 27.50 -32.63 9.62
CA GLY A 443 26.92 -32.36 8.30
C GLY A 443 25.95 -33.45 7.86
N ARG A 444 26.39 -34.72 7.95
CA ARG A 444 25.58 -35.92 7.67
C ARG A 444 24.31 -35.96 8.50
N TRP A 445 24.40 -35.67 9.80
CA TRP A 445 23.22 -35.64 10.68
C TRP A 445 22.14 -34.66 10.17
N PHE A 446 22.53 -33.47 9.75
CA PHE A 446 21.59 -32.49 9.19
C PHE A 446 21.02 -32.94 7.85
N TYR A 447 21.83 -33.51 6.96
CA TYR A 447 21.33 -34.07 5.71
C TYR A 447 20.33 -35.19 5.93
N LEU A 448 20.63 -36.17 6.80
CA LEU A 448 19.73 -37.29 7.12
C LEU A 448 18.37 -36.81 7.66
N LYS A 449 18.36 -35.74 8.44
CA LYS A 449 17.13 -35.13 8.94
C LYS A 449 16.25 -34.55 7.83
N LEU A 450 16.84 -34.14 6.71
CA LEU A 450 16.14 -33.62 5.51
C LEU A 450 15.88 -34.68 4.44
N TRP A 451 16.65 -35.78 4.46
CA TRP A 451 16.78 -36.72 3.36
C TRP A 451 15.47 -37.41 2.95
N ASN A 452 14.61 -37.71 3.94
CA ASN A 452 13.33 -38.40 3.74
C ASN A 452 13.46 -39.62 2.81
N ASN A 453 14.42 -40.51 3.14
CA ASN A 453 14.74 -41.76 2.44
C ASN A 453 14.97 -41.62 0.92
N GLY A 454 15.62 -40.52 0.49
CA GLY A 454 15.98 -40.28 -0.91
C GLY A 454 14.94 -39.55 -1.73
N SER A 455 13.76 -39.21 -1.17
CA SER A 455 12.74 -38.44 -1.90
C SER A 455 13.11 -36.97 -2.12
N GLN A 456 14.08 -36.44 -1.37
CA GLN A 456 14.55 -35.07 -1.50
C GLN A 456 15.90 -35.06 -2.23
N LEU A 457 15.91 -34.43 -3.41
CA LEU A 457 17.07 -34.43 -4.30
C LEU A 457 18.31 -33.78 -3.66
N LYS A 458 18.19 -32.54 -3.17
CA LYS A 458 19.35 -31.76 -2.68
C LYS A 458 20.03 -32.40 -1.45
N PRO A 459 19.30 -32.82 -0.40
CA PRO A 459 19.94 -33.53 0.71
C PRO A 459 20.60 -34.84 0.29
N THR A 460 20.04 -35.57 -0.69
CA THR A 460 20.63 -36.82 -1.19
C THR A 460 21.97 -36.56 -1.89
N ILE A 461 22.03 -35.53 -2.74
CA ILE A 461 23.29 -35.09 -3.37
C ILE A 461 24.32 -34.71 -2.30
N GLY A 462 23.91 -33.95 -1.29
CA GLY A 462 24.77 -33.56 -0.17
C GLY A 462 25.27 -34.75 0.68
N LEU A 463 24.46 -35.81 0.85
CA LEU A 463 24.91 -37.04 1.53
C LEU A 463 25.99 -37.77 0.75
N ILE A 464 25.87 -37.83 -0.58
CA ILE A 464 26.87 -38.49 -1.44
C ILE A 464 28.20 -37.72 -1.38
N GLU A 465 28.15 -36.40 -1.54
CA GLU A 465 29.34 -35.54 -1.42
C GLU A 465 29.98 -35.66 -0.02
N ASN A 466 29.18 -35.56 1.04
CA ASN A 466 29.66 -35.67 2.42
C ASN A 466 30.28 -37.06 2.70
N ALA A 467 29.64 -38.15 2.28
CA ALA A 467 30.13 -39.50 2.50
C ALA A 467 31.48 -39.75 1.83
N MET A 468 31.66 -39.19 0.64
CA MET A 468 32.88 -39.29 -0.13
C MET A 468 34.01 -38.44 0.47
N LEU A 469 33.74 -37.19 0.86
CA LEU A 469 34.73 -36.34 1.54
C LEU A 469 35.14 -36.91 2.91
N ALA A 470 34.26 -37.67 3.54
CA ALA A 470 34.50 -38.36 4.81
C ALA A 470 35.16 -39.74 4.66
N GLU A 471 35.42 -40.20 3.43
CA GLU A 471 35.95 -41.55 3.13
C GLU A 471 35.15 -42.67 3.81
N LEU A 472 33.81 -42.56 3.83
CA LEU A 472 32.93 -43.58 4.38
C LEU A 472 32.98 -44.87 3.54
N ALA A 473 32.63 -46.00 4.15
CA ALA A 473 32.61 -47.30 3.50
C ALA A 473 31.70 -47.32 2.26
N ASP A 474 32.15 -48.00 1.20
CA ASP A 474 31.47 -48.09 -0.11
C ASP A 474 30.00 -48.53 -0.02
N GLU A 475 29.66 -49.36 0.97
CA GLU A 475 28.28 -49.84 1.18
C GLU A 475 27.31 -48.69 1.53
N GLU A 476 27.71 -47.72 2.34
CA GLU A 476 26.85 -46.59 2.71
C GLU A 476 26.68 -45.60 1.54
N MET A 477 27.78 -45.30 0.84
CA MET A 477 27.76 -44.44 -0.34
C MET A 477 26.87 -45.05 -1.45
N SER A 478 27.03 -46.35 -1.70
CA SER A 478 26.20 -47.11 -2.65
C SER A 478 24.71 -46.99 -2.32
N ALA A 479 24.34 -47.05 -1.04
CA ALA A 479 22.95 -46.91 -0.61
C ALA A 479 22.38 -45.51 -0.93
N TYR A 480 23.15 -44.44 -0.73
CA TYR A 480 22.71 -43.09 -1.09
C TYR A 480 22.56 -42.90 -2.60
N VAL A 481 23.50 -43.42 -3.39
CA VAL A 481 23.44 -43.35 -4.86
C VAL A 481 22.24 -44.13 -5.38
N GLN A 482 22.01 -45.37 -4.92
CA GLN A 482 20.84 -46.16 -5.34
C GLN A 482 19.52 -45.44 -5.01
N ARG A 483 19.41 -44.85 -3.83
CA ARG A 483 18.22 -44.06 -3.44
C ARG A 483 18.04 -42.81 -4.29
N LEU A 484 19.10 -42.18 -4.74
CA LEU A 484 19.04 -41.05 -5.67
C LEU A 484 18.43 -41.50 -7.01
N LEU A 485 18.92 -42.61 -7.56
CA LEU A 485 18.50 -43.17 -8.85
C LEU A 485 17.06 -43.72 -8.82
N ASP A 486 16.67 -44.36 -7.72
CA ASP A 486 15.32 -44.92 -7.54
C ASP A 486 14.23 -43.83 -7.51
N ASN A 487 14.54 -42.67 -6.92
CA ASN A 487 13.55 -41.63 -6.62
C ASN A 487 13.53 -40.48 -7.62
N HIS A 488 14.56 -40.33 -8.46
CA HIS A 488 14.70 -39.18 -9.35
C HIS A 488 15.09 -39.60 -10.78
N PRO A 489 14.46 -39.03 -11.82
CA PRO A 489 14.87 -39.26 -13.20
C PRO A 489 16.31 -38.79 -13.44
N LEU A 490 17.06 -39.54 -14.25
CA LEU A 490 18.44 -39.24 -14.58
C LEU A 490 18.65 -37.81 -15.12
N PRO A 491 17.82 -37.27 -16.04
CA PRO A 491 17.97 -35.89 -16.50
C PRO A 491 17.87 -34.86 -15.36
N THR A 492 17.02 -35.10 -14.37
CA THR A 492 16.85 -34.23 -13.20
C THR A 492 18.08 -34.26 -12.30
N ILE A 493 18.66 -35.45 -12.08
CA ILE A 493 19.87 -35.63 -11.28
C ILE A 493 21.04 -34.92 -11.95
N VAL A 494 21.21 -35.16 -13.25
CA VAL A 494 22.30 -34.61 -14.04
C VAL A 494 22.19 -33.09 -14.12
N ALA A 495 21.00 -32.54 -14.39
CA ALA A 495 20.79 -31.10 -14.38
C ALA A 495 21.07 -30.47 -13.00
N ALA A 496 20.71 -31.16 -11.91
CA ALA A 496 20.98 -30.70 -10.55
C ALA A 496 22.47 -30.74 -10.18
N ILE A 497 23.26 -31.62 -10.79
CA ILE A 497 24.70 -31.75 -10.53
C ILE A 497 25.50 -30.82 -11.43
N LEU A 498 25.20 -30.78 -12.73
CA LEU A 498 25.93 -30.02 -13.75
C LEU A 498 25.50 -28.57 -13.90
N GLU A 499 24.54 -28.10 -13.11
CA GLU A 499 24.17 -26.69 -13.03
C GLU A 499 23.58 -26.12 -14.33
N THR A 500 22.97 -26.98 -15.15
CA THR A 500 22.30 -26.57 -16.39
C THR A 500 20.94 -25.93 -16.11
N GLU A 501 20.55 -24.94 -16.94
CA GLU A 501 19.24 -24.28 -16.83
C GLU A 501 18.09 -25.30 -16.90
N PRO A 502 16.98 -25.09 -16.17
CA PRO A 502 16.65 -23.95 -15.30
C PRO A 502 17.11 -24.12 -13.84
N TYR A 503 18.01 -25.07 -13.55
CA TYR A 503 18.34 -25.52 -12.20
C TYR A 503 19.66 -24.97 -11.65
N ARG A 504 20.06 -23.74 -12.00
CA ARG A 504 21.24 -23.10 -11.38
C ARG A 504 21.12 -23.14 -9.85
N LYS A 505 22.07 -23.83 -9.22
CA LYS A 505 22.02 -24.17 -7.80
C LYS A 505 21.96 -22.90 -6.95
N VAL A 506 21.31 -23.03 -5.80
CA VAL A 506 21.53 -22.10 -4.70
C VAL A 506 22.73 -22.59 -3.87
N ILE A 507 22.92 -23.90 -3.66
CA ILE A 507 23.99 -24.46 -2.82
C ILE A 507 25.16 -24.97 -3.67
N PRO A 508 26.43 -24.63 -3.36
CA PRO A 508 27.60 -25.04 -4.16
C PRO A 508 28.06 -26.48 -3.85
N TYR A 509 27.40 -27.48 -4.43
CA TYR A 509 27.90 -28.86 -4.42
C TYR A 509 29.01 -29.05 -5.46
N ASP A 510 30.07 -29.79 -5.13
CA ASP A 510 31.19 -30.08 -6.03
C ASP A 510 30.76 -31.01 -7.17
N SER A 511 30.44 -30.38 -8.30
CA SER A 511 29.97 -31.03 -9.52
C SER A 511 31.01 -31.99 -10.10
N SER A 512 32.30 -31.65 -10.02
CA SER A 512 33.37 -32.45 -10.62
C SER A 512 33.49 -33.81 -9.92
N THR A 513 33.41 -33.76 -8.59
CA THR A 513 33.59 -34.95 -7.76
C THR A 513 32.32 -35.82 -7.75
N LEU A 514 31.14 -35.20 -7.74
CA LEU A 514 29.86 -35.91 -7.87
C LEU A 514 29.72 -36.66 -9.21
N VAL A 515 30.19 -36.07 -10.32
CA VAL A 515 30.19 -36.74 -11.63
C VAL A 515 31.13 -37.94 -11.64
N GLY A 516 32.30 -37.84 -10.99
CA GLY A 516 33.23 -38.96 -10.82
C GLY A 516 32.56 -40.16 -10.18
N VAL A 517 31.92 -39.96 -9.02
CA VAL A 517 31.21 -41.02 -8.28
C VAL A 517 30.08 -41.61 -9.12
N LEU A 518 29.22 -40.76 -9.72
CA LEU A 518 28.07 -41.29 -10.47
C LEU A 518 28.48 -42.07 -11.73
N ASN A 519 29.62 -41.79 -12.34
CA ASN A 519 30.12 -42.57 -13.48
C ASN A 519 30.45 -44.02 -13.12
N GLU A 520 30.76 -44.31 -11.85
CA GLU A 520 31.00 -45.69 -11.38
C GLU A 520 29.70 -46.52 -11.37
N TYR A 521 28.54 -45.86 -11.20
CA TYR A 521 27.23 -46.51 -11.13
C TYR A 521 26.44 -46.38 -12.45
N ILE A 522 26.68 -45.31 -13.21
CA ILE A 522 26.08 -45.03 -14.51
C ILE A 522 27.19 -44.68 -15.50
N PRO A 523 27.66 -45.67 -16.29
CA PRO A 523 28.71 -45.43 -17.26
C PRO A 523 28.31 -44.35 -18.27
N ASN A 524 29.20 -43.39 -18.49
CA ASN A 524 29.07 -42.27 -19.42
C ASN A 524 27.90 -41.30 -19.14
N ILE A 525 27.66 -40.96 -17.86
CA ILE A 525 26.55 -40.08 -17.45
C ILE A 525 26.56 -38.70 -18.14
N THR A 526 27.75 -38.20 -18.49
CA THR A 526 27.94 -36.94 -19.22
C THR A 526 27.63 -37.04 -20.71
N SER A 527 27.81 -38.21 -21.34
CA SER A 527 27.48 -38.41 -22.77
C SER A 527 25.98 -38.49 -23.03
N GLN A 528 25.19 -38.94 -22.04
CA GLN A 528 23.74 -39.08 -22.14
C GLN A 528 22.98 -37.73 -22.16
N LEU A 529 23.71 -36.61 -22.11
CA LEU A 529 23.19 -35.25 -22.27
C LEU A 529 23.28 -34.70 -23.68
N GLU A 530 24.25 -35.16 -24.49
CA GLU A 530 24.43 -34.62 -25.84
C GLU A 530 23.32 -35.08 -26.80
N ASP A 531 22.61 -36.16 -26.44
CA ASP A 531 21.54 -36.80 -27.21
C ASP A 531 20.10 -36.43 -26.75
N SER A 532 19.94 -35.60 -25.71
CA SER A 532 18.64 -35.16 -25.15
C SER A 532 18.41 -33.67 -25.32
#